data_AF-A0A833L886-F1
#
_entry.id   AF-A0A833L886-F1
#
_cell.length_a   1.000
_cell.length_b   1.000
_cell.length_c   1.000
_cell.angle_alpha   90.00
_cell.angle_beta   90.00
_cell.angle_gamma   90.00
#
_symmetry.space_group_name_H-M   'P 1'
#
loop_
_entity.id
_entity.type
_entity.pdbx_description
1 polymer ?
#
loop_
_entity_poly.entity_id
_entity_poly.type
_entity_poly.pdbx_seq_one_letter_code
_entity_poly.pdbx_strand_id
1 'polypeptide(L)'
;MIEQEIVGDGTVAQDFGDTRVIHMGGSLRAKAAVRSQDAGGVDEMSIAAADAAMKDLSGDFQNWMGDEVNRLIAAYENFRDAPPNERDVSPLFRAAHDIRGQAGVFGYPIAAEIAGSLSKLLDNIEPDYLPIQLISHHVDSVKAIYRNNIRDYANPVATQIIHNLRKAIDKVVQARQKAMMEELRFRRTV
;
A
#
# COMPACT_ATOMS: atom_id res chain seq x y z
N MET A 1 27.38 10.02 36.49
CA MET A 1 27.76 11.44 36.42
C MET A 1 27.53 11.83 34.97
N ILE A 2 26.53 12.68 34.69
CA ILE A 2 26.12 12.99 33.31
C ILE A 2 26.86 14.25 32.89
N GLU A 3 27.80 14.13 31.96
CA GLU A 3 28.45 15.29 31.35
C GLU A 3 27.53 15.82 30.24
N GLN A 4 27.22 17.12 30.29
CA GLN A 4 26.43 17.82 29.27
C GLN A 4 27.34 18.85 28.61
N GLU A 5 27.52 18.73 27.30
CA GLU A 5 28.22 19.72 26.49
C GLU A 5 27.19 20.53 25.68
N ILE A 6 27.19 21.84 25.87
CA ILE A 6 26.28 22.77 25.18
C ILE A 6 27.08 23.54 24.13
N VAL A 7 26.74 23.33 22.85
CA VAL A 7 27.31 24.11 21.73
C VAL A 7 26.35 25.26 21.40
N GLY A 8 26.89 26.45 21.07
CA GLY A 8 26.20 27.74 20.94
C GLY A 8 25.02 27.85 19.94
N ASP A 9 24.58 26.76 19.30
CA ASP A 9 23.39 26.64 18.44
C ASP A 9 22.18 26.02 19.19
N GLY A 10 22.28 25.85 20.51
CA GLY A 10 21.23 25.18 21.32
C GLY A 10 21.15 23.67 21.06
N THR A 11 22.13 23.10 20.37
CA THR A 11 22.28 21.66 20.20
C THR A 11 22.85 21.06 21.49
N VAL A 12 22.13 20.09 22.05
CA VAL A 12 22.50 19.39 23.28
C VAL A 12 22.85 17.94 22.94
N ALA A 13 24.09 17.55 23.19
CA ALA A 13 24.48 16.14 23.17
C ALA A 13 24.46 15.58 24.59
N GLN A 14 23.90 14.39 24.76
CA GLN A 14 23.82 13.70 26.03
C GLN A 14 24.22 12.23 25.87
N ASP A 15 25.18 11.80 26.68
CA ASP A 15 25.71 10.45 26.64
C ASP A 15 25.05 9.54 27.69
N PHE A 16 24.66 8.36 27.23
CA PHE A 16 24.05 7.29 28.02
C PHE A 16 24.81 5.98 27.77
N GLY A 17 25.89 5.75 28.51
CA GLY A 17 26.73 4.55 28.33
C GLY A 17 27.29 4.50 26.89
N ASP A 18 26.96 3.43 26.15
CA ASP A 18 27.40 3.25 24.76
C ASP A 18 26.55 4.02 23.73
N THR A 19 25.56 4.80 24.17
CA THR A 19 24.65 5.54 23.27
C THR A 19 24.78 7.05 23.45
N ARG A 20 25.08 7.77 22.36
CA ARG A 20 25.09 9.24 22.31
C ARG A 20 23.83 9.77 21.66
N VAL A 21 23.07 10.59 22.39
CA VAL A 21 21.85 11.23 21.90
C VAL A 21 22.13 12.69 21.60
N ILE A 22 21.87 13.13 20.37
CA ILE A 22 22.08 14.52 19.93
C ILE A 22 20.73 15.18 19.68
N HIS A 23 20.32 16.07 20.56
CA HIS A 23 19.19 16.97 20.35
C HIS A 23 19.67 18.20 19.59
N MET A 24 19.45 18.22 18.27
CA MET A 24 19.76 19.38 17.45
C MET A 24 18.88 20.58 17.86
N GLY A 25 19.53 21.68 18.24
CA GLY A 25 18.87 22.95 18.51
C GLY A 25 18.50 23.67 17.22
N GLY A 26 17.48 24.51 17.29
CA GLY A 26 16.97 25.29 16.16
C GLY A 26 15.88 24.58 15.34
N SER A 27 15.02 25.36 14.67
CA SER A 27 14.05 24.79 13.74
C SER A 27 14.73 24.31 12.47
N LEU A 28 14.22 23.25 11.83
CA LEU A 28 14.68 22.78 10.51
C LEU A 28 14.74 23.93 9.48
N ARG A 29 13.85 24.92 9.64
CA ARG A 29 13.79 26.14 8.83
C ARG A 29 15.04 27.02 8.98
N ALA A 30 15.58 27.13 10.19
CA ALA A 30 16.81 27.90 10.45
C ALA A 30 18.03 27.22 9.81
N LYS A 31 18.13 25.89 9.88
CA LYS A 31 19.24 25.15 9.25
C LYS A 31 19.13 25.09 7.73
N ALA A 32 17.92 25.10 7.17
CA ALA A 32 17.69 25.23 5.74
C ALA A 32 18.06 26.62 5.20
N ALA A 33 17.84 27.69 5.97
CA ALA A 33 18.13 29.07 5.57
C ALA A 33 19.63 29.35 5.41
N VAL A 34 20.51 28.67 6.16
CA VAL A 34 21.97 28.85 6.07
C VAL A 34 22.54 28.37 4.73
N ARG A 35 21.87 27.45 4.02
CA ARG A 35 22.26 27.06 2.65
C ARG A 35 21.69 27.96 1.55
N SER A 36 20.82 28.91 1.89
CA SER A 36 20.08 29.71 0.90
C SER A 36 20.74 31.06 0.59
N GLN A 37 21.79 31.48 1.29
CA GLN A 37 22.41 32.80 1.06
C GLN A 37 23.23 32.87 -0.24
N ASP A 38 23.57 31.75 -0.87
CA ASP A 38 24.26 31.69 -2.17
C ASP A 38 23.36 31.23 -3.34
N ALA A 39 22.08 30.94 -3.09
CA ALA A 39 21.14 30.55 -4.13
C ALA A 39 20.39 31.80 -4.65
N GLY A 40 21.10 32.60 -5.45
CA GLY A 40 20.50 33.72 -6.16
C GLY A 40 19.39 33.23 -7.08
N GLY A 41 18.15 33.64 -6.80
CA GLY A 41 16.98 33.48 -7.66
C GLY A 41 16.57 32.02 -7.91
N VAL A 42 15.32 31.67 -7.60
CA VAL A 42 14.73 30.48 -8.23
C VAL A 42 14.62 30.77 -9.74
N ASP A 43 15.64 30.37 -10.48
CA ASP A 43 15.69 30.54 -11.92
C ASP A 43 14.52 29.76 -12.56
N GLU A 44 13.86 30.36 -13.54
CA GLU A 44 12.70 29.74 -14.21
C GLU A 44 13.10 28.41 -14.88
N MET A 45 14.38 28.28 -15.26
CA MET A 45 15.00 27.04 -15.74
C MET A 45 15.13 25.96 -14.65
N SER A 46 15.27 26.35 -13.38
CA SER A 46 15.32 25.42 -12.24
C SER A 46 13.94 24.87 -11.88
N ILE A 47 12.90 25.71 -11.99
CA ILE A 47 11.50 25.26 -11.85
C ILE A 47 11.13 24.34 -13.02
N ALA A 48 11.46 24.73 -14.25
CA ALA A 48 11.20 23.91 -15.42
C ALA A 48 11.96 22.57 -15.39
N ALA A 49 13.20 22.55 -14.89
CA ALA A 49 13.97 21.31 -14.70
C ALA A 49 13.36 20.43 -13.58
N ALA A 50 12.86 21.03 -12.51
CA ALA A 50 12.13 20.31 -11.47
C ALA A 50 10.81 19.73 -12.00
N ASP A 51 10.03 20.49 -12.76
CA ASP A 51 8.80 20.02 -13.41
C ASP A 51 9.07 18.94 -14.46
N ALA A 52 10.15 19.07 -15.23
CA ALA A 52 10.57 18.06 -16.19
C ALA A 52 11.00 16.76 -15.49
N ALA A 53 11.78 16.85 -14.40
CA ALA A 53 12.15 15.69 -13.59
C ALA A 53 10.93 15.06 -12.91
N MET A 54 9.97 15.84 -12.41
CA MET A 54 8.70 15.33 -11.89
C MET A 54 7.87 14.65 -12.97
N LYS A 55 7.88 15.17 -14.20
CA LYS A 55 7.16 14.60 -15.34
C LYS A 55 7.82 13.31 -15.86
N ASP A 56 9.14 13.24 -15.85
CA ASP A 56 9.90 12.03 -16.23
C ASP A 56 9.69 10.93 -15.18
N LEU A 57 9.75 11.29 -13.89
CA LEU A 57 9.41 10.38 -12.79
C LEU A 57 7.95 9.91 -12.88
N SER A 58 7.03 10.76 -13.34
CA SER A 58 5.64 10.37 -13.62
C SER A 58 5.51 9.32 -14.73
N GLY A 59 6.47 9.21 -15.65
CA GLY A 59 6.48 8.19 -16.72
C GLY A 59 6.77 6.80 -16.16
N ASP A 60 7.78 6.68 -15.29
CA ASP A 60 8.09 5.43 -14.59
C ASP A 60 6.92 4.98 -13.68
N PHE A 61 6.22 5.94 -13.07
CA PHE A 61 5.03 5.67 -12.27
C PHE A 61 3.79 5.25 -13.07
N GLN A 62 3.66 5.67 -14.34
CA GLN A 62 2.58 5.23 -15.22
C GLN A 62 2.74 3.74 -15.58
N ASN A 63 3.98 3.27 -15.72
CA ASN A 63 4.27 1.88 -16.06
C ASN A 63 4.08 0.95 -14.86
N TRP A 64 4.43 1.40 -13.65
CA TRP A 64 4.35 0.59 -12.43
C TRP A 64 2.96 -0.02 -12.22
N MET A 65 1.89 0.78 -12.33
CA MET A 65 0.53 0.26 -12.11
C MET A 65 0.14 -0.79 -13.15
N GLY A 66 0.57 -0.62 -14.40
CA GLY A 66 0.35 -1.61 -15.45
C GLY A 66 1.06 -2.93 -15.17
N ASP A 67 2.33 -2.85 -14.78
CA ASP A 67 3.12 -4.01 -14.39
C ASP A 67 2.49 -4.74 -13.21
N GLU A 68 2.02 -4.00 -12.21
CA GLU A 68 1.42 -4.58 -11.02
C GLU A 68 0.05 -5.21 -11.29
N VAL A 69 -0.77 -4.61 -12.17
CA VAL A 69 -2.00 -5.23 -12.65
C VAL A 69 -1.71 -6.53 -13.38
N ASN A 70 -0.67 -6.57 -14.21
CA ASN A 70 -0.28 -7.79 -14.93
C ASN A 70 0.22 -8.88 -13.97
N ARG A 71 1.00 -8.51 -12.95
CA ARG A 71 1.42 -9.45 -11.88
C ARG A 71 0.24 -10.00 -11.12
N LEU A 72 -0.73 -9.15 -10.76
CA LEU A 72 -1.95 -9.58 -10.06
C LEU A 72 -2.74 -10.58 -10.89
N ILE A 73 -2.93 -10.32 -12.19
CA ILE A 73 -3.63 -11.22 -13.11
C ILE A 73 -2.91 -12.56 -13.22
N ALA A 74 -1.60 -12.54 -13.48
CA ALA A 74 -0.81 -13.77 -13.61
C ALA A 74 -0.82 -14.59 -12.31
N ALA A 75 -0.69 -13.93 -11.16
CA ALA A 75 -0.75 -14.59 -9.86
C ALA A 75 -2.13 -15.23 -9.61
N TYR A 76 -3.21 -14.55 -10.01
CA TYR A 76 -4.56 -15.10 -9.93
C TYR A 76 -4.76 -16.31 -10.84
N GLU A 77 -4.31 -16.24 -12.09
CA GLU A 77 -4.40 -17.35 -13.06
C GLU A 77 -3.66 -18.58 -12.55
N ASN A 78 -2.41 -18.40 -12.08
CA ASN A 78 -1.63 -19.48 -11.47
C ASN A 78 -2.33 -20.09 -10.26
N PHE A 79 -2.89 -19.26 -9.37
CA PHE A 79 -3.63 -19.74 -8.19
C PHE A 79 -4.91 -20.50 -8.57
N ARG A 80 -5.66 -20.02 -9.58
CA ARG A 80 -6.90 -20.62 -10.07
C ARG A 80 -6.62 -21.99 -10.71
N ASP A 81 -5.59 -22.06 -11.53
CA ASP A 81 -5.28 -23.22 -12.37
C ASP A 81 -4.46 -24.29 -11.61
N ALA A 82 -3.86 -23.92 -10.47
CA ALA A 82 -3.19 -24.87 -9.60
C ALA A 82 -4.18 -25.88 -8.97
N PRO A 83 -3.78 -27.17 -8.89
CA PRO A 83 -4.58 -28.18 -8.21
C PRO A 83 -4.69 -27.84 -6.70
N PRO A 84 -5.79 -28.23 -6.02
CA PRO A 84 -6.07 -27.80 -4.65
C PRO A 84 -4.91 -27.93 -3.66
N ASN A 85 -4.14 -29.02 -3.73
CA ASN A 85 -3.04 -29.32 -2.81
C ASN A 85 -1.73 -28.55 -3.12
N GLU A 86 -1.67 -27.82 -4.24
CA GLU A 86 -0.49 -27.08 -4.68
C GLU A 86 -0.78 -25.57 -4.79
N ARG A 87 -1.95 -25.13 -4.33
CA ARG A 87 -2.34 -23.71 -4.36
C ARG A 87 -1.49 -22.89 -3.40
N ASP A 88 -0.59 -22.08 -3.95
CA ASP A 88 0.12 -21.04 -3.22
C ASP A 88 -0.60 -19.69 -3.38
N VAL A 89 -1.16 -19.18 -2.28
CA VAL A 89 -1.82 -17.87 -2.24
C VAL A 89 -0.81 -16.72 -2.15
N SER A 90 0.44 -16.99 -1.77
CA SER A 90 1.44 -15.97 -1.45
C SER A 90 1.74 -14.99 -2.59
N PRO A 91 1.89 -15.44 -3.87
CA PRO A 91 2.11 -14.53 -4.99
C PRO A 91 0.93 -13.58 -5.20
N LEU A 92 -0.30 -14.10 -5.10
CA LEU A 92 -1.52 -13.32 -5.24
C LEU A 92 -1.67 -12.30 -4.10
N PHE A 93 -1.37 -12.72 -2.86
CA PHE A 93 -1.38 -11.84 -1.71
C PHE A 93 -0.37 -10.69 -1.85
N ARG A 94 0.86 -11.00 -2.26
CA ARG A 94 1.92 -9.99 -2.46
C ARG A 94 1.52 -8.96 -3.50
N ALA A 95 1.05 -9.39 -4.67
CA ALA A 95 0.61 -8.48 -5.72
C ALA A 95 -0.55 -7.57 -5.24
N ALA A 96 -1.55 -8.14 -4.55
CA ALA A 96 -2.63 -7.34 -3.98
C ALA A 96 -2.14 -6.35 -2.91
N HIS A 97 -1.17 -6.75 -2.09
CA HIS A 97 -0.59 -5.91 -1.04
C HIS A 97 0.23 -4.74 -1.61
N ASP A 98 0.99 -4.97 -2.67
CA ASP A 98 1.78 -3.93 -3.33
C ASP A 98 0.88 -2.87 -3.97
N ILE A 99 -0.20 -3.30 -4.65
CA ILE A 99 -1.24 -2.38 -5.17
C ILE A 99 -1.87 -1.59 -4.03
N ARG A 100 -2.26 -2.26 -2.94
CA ARG A 100 -2.84 -1.60 -1.76
C ARG A 100 -1.91 -0.50 -1.22
N GLY A 101 -0.61 -0.79 -1.11
CA GLY A 101 0.36 0.12 -0.49
C GLY A 101 0.73 1.31 -1.37
N GLN A 102 0.79 1.12 -2.69
CA GLN A 102 1.42 2.08 -3.59
C GLN A 102 0.43 2.75 -4.56
N ALA A 103 -0.66 2.10 -4.94
CA ALA A 103 -1.56 2.62 -5.98
C ALA A 103 -2.20 3.97 -5.60
N GLY A 104 -2.46 4.21 -4.31
CA GLY A 104 -2.97 5.50 -3.83
C GLY A 104 -1.99 6.66 -4.06
N VAL A 105 -0.69 6.42 -3.85
CA VAL A 105 0.38 7.40 -4.09
C VAL A 105 0.49 7.72 -5.58
N PHE A 106 0.22 6.74 -6.43
CA PHE A 106 0.26 6.89 -7.89
C PHE A 106 -1.07 7.32 -8.53
N GLY A 107 -2.04 7.80 -7.73
CA GLY A 107 -3.28 8.37 -8.24
C GLY A 107 -4.35 7.35 -8.63
N TYR A 108 -4.26 6.12 -8.11
CA TYR A 108 -5.28 5.08 -8.23
C TYR A 108 -5.85 4.68 -6.85
N PRO A 109 -6.46 5.61 -6.09
CA PRO A 109 -6.95 5.34 -4.74
C PRO A 109 -8.02 4.24 -4.71
N ILE A 110 -8.86 4.16 -5.75
CA ILE A 110 -9.87 3.11 -5.87
C ILE A 110 -9.23 1.72 -6.06
N ALA A 111 -8.18 1.61 -6.87
CA ALA A 111 -7.47 0.35 -7.04
C ALA A 111 -6.83 -0.10 -5.71
N ALA A 112 -6.24 0.83 -4.96
CA ALA A 112 -5.69 0.57 -3.63
C ALA A 112 -6.76 0.03 -2.67
N GLU A 113 -7.98 0.58 -2.69
CA GLU A 113 -9.08 0.12 -1.86
C GLU A 113 -9.57 -1.28 -2.22
N ILE A 114 -9.71 -1.58 -3.52
CA ILE A 114 -10.13 -2.89 -4.00
C ILE A 114 -9.07 -3.93 -3.65
N ALA A 115 -7.80 -3.65 -3.94
CA ALA A 115 -6.69 -4.53 -3.62
C ALA A 115 -6.54 -4.74 -2.10
N GLY A 116 -6.76 -3.69 -1.29
CA GLY A 116 -6.75 -3.82 0.16
C GLY A 116 -7.87 -4.71 0.70
N SER A 117 -9.05 -4.66 0.10
CA SER A 117 -10.13 -5.58 0.44
C SER A 117 -9.80 -7.02 0.02
N LEU A 118 -9.19 -7.22 -1.15
CA LEU A 118 -8.69 -8.53 -1.57
C LEU A 118 -7.63 -9.07 -0.60
N SER A 119 -6.63 -8.26 -0.21
CA SER A 119 -5.63 -8.67 0.78
C SER A 119 -6.28 -9.11 2.09
N LYS A 120 -7.32 -8.41 2.57
CA LYS A 120 -8.08 -8.82 3.77
C LYS A 120 -8.71 -10.21 3.59
N LEU A 121 -9.31 -10.50 2.43
CA LEU A 121 -9.89 -11.81 2.16
C LEU A 121 -8.82 -12.92 2.23
N LEU A 122 -7.69 -12.71 1.55
CA LEU A 122 -6.60 -13.68 1.45
C LEU A 122 -5.87 -13.91 2.78
N ASP A 123 -5.85 -12.91 3.67
CA ASP A 123 -5.22 -12.99 4.99
C ASP A 123 -6.10 -13.70 6.03
N ASN A 124 -7.43 -13.65 5.88
CA ASN A 124 -8.39 -14.14 6.88
C ASN A 124 -9.01 -15.50 6.54
N ILE A 125 -8.73 -16.06 5.36
CA ILE A 125 -9.33 -17.32 4.90
C ILE A 125 -8.24 -18.25 4.38
N GLU A 126 -8.30 -19.51 4.81
CA GLU A 126 -7.34 -20.52 4.39
C GLU A 126 -7.51 -20.83 2.89
N PRO A 127 -6.42 -21.17 2.17
CA PRO A 127 -6.45 -21.33 0.71
C PRO A 127 -7.56 -22.22 0.15
N ASP A 128 -7.88 -23.31 0.86
CA ASP A 128 -8.91 -24.28 0.46
C ASP A 128 -10.35 -23.74 0.53
N TYR A 129 -10.58 -22.72 1.35
CA TYR A 129 -11.90 -22.11 1.57
C TYR A 129 -12.06 -20.79 0.81
N LEU A 130 -11.06 -20.38 0.04
CA LEU A 130 -11.10 -19.12 -0.69
C LEU A 130 -12.12 -19.14 -1.84
N PRO A 131 -13.06 -18.18 -1.88
CA PRO A 131 -14.04 -18.09 -2.97
C PRO A 131 -13.40 -17.55 -4.26
N ILE A 132 -13.02 -18.46 -5.16
CA ILE A 132 -12.33 -18.14 -6.43
C ILE A 132 -13.06 -17.08 -7.27
N GLN A 133 -14.39 -17.12 -7.33
CA GLN A 133 -15.18 -16.12 -8.07
C GLN A 133 -15.08 -14.72 -7.46
N LEU A 134 -15.08 -14.62 -6.12
CA LEU A 134 -14.95 -13.33 -5.46
C LEU A 134 -13.56 -12.76 -5.71
N ILE A 135 -12.51 -13.59 -5.68
CA ILE A 135 -11.15 -13.18 -6.06
C ILE A 135 -11.12 -12.66 -7.50
N SER A 136 -11.71 -13.40 -8.46
CA SER A 136 -11.80 -12.95 -9.86
C SER A 136 -12.40 -11.56 -9.97
N HIS A 137 -13.53 -11.32 -9.31
CA HIS A 137 -14.19 -10.02 -9.36
C HIS A 137 -13.31 -8.87 -8.84
N HIS A 138 -12.44 -9.12 -7.85
CA HIS A 138 -11.48 -8.12 -7.40
C HIS A 138 -10.41 -7.84 -8.46
N VAL A 139 -9.82 -8.89 -9.03
CA VAL A 139 -8.80 -8.77 -10.08
C VAL A 139 -9.36 -8.06 -11.30
N ASP A 140 -10.54 -8.45 -11.76
CA ASP A 140 -11.25 -7.82 -12.88
C ASP A 140 -11.58 -6.36 -12.60
N SER A 141 -11.98 -6.04 -11.36
CA SER A 141 -12.25 -4.65 -10.97
C SER A 141 -10.99 -3.80 -10.97
N VAL A 142 -9.87 -4.29 -10.41
CA VAL A 142 -8.58 -3.57 -10.45
C VAL A 142 -8.13 -3.34 -11.90
N LYS A 143 -8.22 -4.36 -12.74
CA LYS A 143 -7.93 -4.27 -14.18
C LYS A 143 -8.81 -3.23 -14.88
N ALA A 144 -10.11 -3.21 -14.58
CA ALA A 144 -11.07 -2.27 -15.17
C ALA A 144 -10.79 -0.83 -14.73
N ILE A 145 -10.43 -0.61 -13.46
CA ILE A 145 -10.06 0.72 -12.93
C ILE A 145 -8.82 1.25 -13.64
N TYR A 146 -7.78 0.42 -13.79
CA TYR A 146 -6.57 0.79 -14.51
C TYR A 146 -6.86 1.06 -16.00
N ARG A 147 -7.52 0.12 -16.70
CA ARG A 147 -7.81 0.23 -18.13
C ARG A 147 -8.67 1.45 -18.48
N ASN A 148 -9.63 1.80 -17.63
CA ASN A 148 -10.50 2.97 -17.84
C ASN A 148 -9.94 4.24 -17.20
N ASN A 149 -8.71 4.20 -16.65
CA ASN A 149 -8.04 5.31 -15.99
C ASN A 149 -8.92 6.03 -14.95
N ILE A 150 -9.63 5.26 -14.12
CA ILE A 150 -10.52 5.79 -13.08
C ILE A 150 -9.65 6.17 -11.87
N ARG A 151 -9.52 7.48 -11.62
CA ARG A 151 -8.60 8.02 -10.60
C ARG A 151 -9.28 8.63 -9.38
N ASP A 152 -10.59 8.81 -9.45
CA ASP A 152 -11.37 9.45 -8.39
C ASP A 152 -12.72 8.77 -8.16
N TYR A 153 -13.37 9.17 -7.07
CA TYR A 153 -14.66 8.65 -6.63
C TYR A 153 -15.86 9.31 -7.32
N ALA A 154 -15.64 10.16 -8.32
CA ALA A 154 -16.74 10.79 -9.06
C ALA A 154 -17.49 9.79 -9.93
N ASN A 155 -16.87 8.64 -10.24
CA ASN A 155 -17.51 7.54 -10.95
C ASN A 155 -18.42 6.73 -10.00
N PRO A 156 -19.76 6.85 -10.10
CA PRO A 156 -20.69 6.17 -9.19
C PRO A 156 -20.64 4.65 -9.34
N VAL A 157 -20.32 4.14 -10.53
CA VAL A 157 -20.19 2.69 -10.79
C VAL A 157 -18.98 2.14 -10.04
N ALA A 158 -17.83 2.81 -10.11
CA ALA A 158 -16.63 2.40 -9.40
C ALA A 158 -16.85 2.39 -7.87
N THR A 159 -17.47 3.43 -7.33
CA THR A 159 -17.80 3.53 -5.91
C THR A 159 -18.75 2.42 -5.46
N GLN A 160 -19.76 2.08 -6.28
CA GLN A 160 -20.68 0.99 -5.98
C GLN A 160 -19.97 -0.39 -6.01
N ILE A 161 -19.05 -0.61 -6.94
CA ILE A 161 -18.25 -1.83 -7.02
C ILE A 161 -17.45 -2.03 -5.73
N ILE A 162 -16.72 -0.99 -5.28
CA ILE A 162 -15.94 -1.05 -4.03
C ILE A 162 -16.83 -1.42 -2.85
N HIS A 163 -17.98 -0.76 -2.71
CA HIS A 163 -18.92 -1.03 -1.63
C HIS A 163 -19.40 -2.49 -1.65
N ASN A 164 -19.79 -2.99 -2.81
CA ASN A 164 -20.30 -4.35 -2.97
C ASN A 164 -19.24 -5.40 -2.68
N LEU A 165 -18.02 -5.21 -3.18
CA LEU A 165 -16.89 -6.12 -2.96
C LEU A 165 -16.51 -6.19 -1.48
N ARG A 166 -16.39 -5.03 -0.81
CA ARG A 166 -16.12 -4.97 0.64
C ARG A 166 -17.19 -5.70 1.45
N LYS A 167 -18.46 -5.42 1.16
CA LYS A 167 -19.59 -6.07 1.82
C LYS A 167 -19.60 -7.59 1.58
N ALA A 168 -19.22 -8.04 0.39
CA ALA A 168 -19.10 -9.46 0.09
C ALA A 168 -17.98 -10.11 0.91
N ILE A 169 -16.81 -9.48 0.99
CA ILE A 169 -15.69 -9.99 1.81
C ILE A 169 -16.08 -10.07 3.28
N ASP A 170 -16.65 -9.01 3.85
CA ASP A 170 -17.01 -8.99 5.26
C ASP A 170 -17.98 -10.14 5.60
N LYS A 171 -18.95 -10.41 4.72
CA LYS A 171 -19.86 -11.55 4.87
C LYS A 171 -19.13 -12.89 4.82
N VAL A 172 -18.24 -13.10 3.86
CA VAL A 172 -17.50 -14.36 3.71
C VAL A 172 -16.58 -14.58 4.90
N VAL A 173 -15.81 -13.57 5.31
CA VAL A 173 -14.89 -13.66 6.45
C VAL A 173 -15.66 -13.94 7.74
N GLN A 174 -16.77 -13.24 8.00
CA GLN A 174 -17.60 -13.48 9.18
C GLN A 174 -18.20 -14.90 9.18
N ALA A 175 -18.69 -15.36 8.02
CA ALA A 175 -19.23 -16.71 7.89
C ALA A 175 -18.17 -17.79 8.15
N ARG A 176 -16.96 -17.63 7.61
CA ARG A 176 -15.83 -18.55 7.83
C ARG A 176 -15.41 -18.56 9.30
N GLN A 177 -15.27 -17.39 9.91
CA GLN A 177 -14.90 -17.29 11.32
C GLN A 177 -15.94 -17.96 12.24
N LYS A 178 -17.23 -17.78 11.94
CA LYS A 178 -18.30 -18.44 12.69
C LYS A 178 -18.22 -19.97 12.55
N ALA A 179 -18.04 -20.49 11.33
CA ALA A 179 -17.91 -21.92 11.08
C ALA A 179 -16.70 -22.52 11.85
N MET A 180 -15.54 -21.86 11.79
CA MET A 180 -14.35 -22.29 12.53
C MET A 180 -14.59 -22.35 14.04
N MET A 181 -15.28 -21.36 14.60
CA MET A 181 -15.61 -21.33 16.02
C MET A 181 -16.59 -22.45 16.42
N GLU A 182 -17.53 -22.80 15.56
CA GLU A 182 -18.47 -23.91 15.76
C GLU A 182 -17.75 -25.27 15.71
N GLU A 183 -16.84 -25.47 14.77
CA GLU A 183 -15.99 -26.67 14.67
C GLU A 183 -15.13 -26.85 15.93
N LEU A 184 -14.49 -25.77 16.41
CA LEU A 184 -13.68 -25.79 17.64
C LEU A 184 -14.52 -26.10 18.89
N ARG A 185 -15.76 -25.59 18.96
CA ARG A 185 -16.69 -25.91 20.06
C ARG A 185 -17.07 -27.38 20.03
N PHE A 186 -17.43 -27.91 18.87
CA PHE A 186 -17.83 -29.31 18.72
C PHE A 186 -16.69 -30.26 19.12
N ARG A 187 -15.45 -29.97 18.69
CA ARG A 187 -14.26 -30.76 19.06
C ARG A 187 -13.92 -30.73 20.56
N ARG A 188 -14.41 -29.73 21.31
CA ARG A 188 -14.20 -29.63 22.76
C ARG A 188 -15.28 -30.38 23.56
N THR A 189 -16.42 -30.66 22.95
CA THR A 189 -17.56 -31.33 23.59
C THR A 189 -17.64 -32.84 23.33
N VAL A 190 -16.83 -33.36 22.40
CA VAL A 190 -16.65 -34.79 22.08
C VAL A 190 -15.32 -35.24 22.68
#